data_AF-A0A645FLB5-F1
#
_entry.id   AF-A0A645FLB5-F1
#
_cell.length_a   1.000
_cell.length_b   1.000
_cell.length_c   1.000
_cell.angle_alpha   90.00
_cell.angle_beta   90.00
_cell.angle_gamma   90.00
#
_symmetry.space_group_name_H-M   'P 1'
#
loop_
_entity.id
_entity.type
_entity.pdbx_description
1 polymer ?
#
loop_
_entity_poly.entity_id
_entity_poly.type
_entity_poly.pdbx_seq_one_letter_code
_entity_poly.pdbx_strand_id
1 'polypeptide(L)'
;MAVTATLFNGYILPSAKLVEAGQTSESRMIDLLVILLLKIMARPHTDRITFNVSFDIDAGEGSESRLVQIIAAIGPDDSGEPVLTIMLPEDD
;
A
#
# COMPACT_ATOMS: atom_id res chain seq x y z
N MET A 1 8.51 9.24 -4.41
CA MET A 1 7.85 8.17 -3.63
C MET A 1 7.99 6.89 -4.42
N ALA A 2 8.31 5.79 -3.75
CA ALA A 2 8.40 4.45 -4.33
C ALA A 2 7.38 3.52 -3.65
N VAL A 3 6.89 2.54 -4.40
CA VAL A 3 6.09 1.42 -3.91
C VAL A 3 6.79 0.15 -4.35
N THR A 4 7.03 -0.81 -3.45
CA THR A 4 7.73 -2.04 -3.82
C THR A 4 6.92 -2.88 -4.78
N ALA A 5 7.61 -3.65 -5.62
CA ALA A 5 6.98 -4.50 -6.62
C ALA A 5 6.07 -5.57 -5.96
N THR A 6 6.46 -6.10 -4.80
CA THR A 6 5.67 -7.09 -4.06
C THR A 6 4.34 -6.49 -3.60
N LEU A 7 4.35 -5.30 -3.01
CA LEU A 7 3.14 -4.58 -2.64
C LEU A 7 2.28 -4.23 -3.86
N PHE A 8 2.91 -3.69 -4.92
CA PHE A 8 2.20 -3.26 -6.10
C PHE A 8 1.48 -4.43 -6.80
N ASN A 9 2.21 -5.51 -7.09
CA ASN A 9 1.66 -6.65 -7.82
C ASN A 9 0.72 -7.50 -6.95
N GLY A 10 0.97 -7.58 -5.64
CA GLY A 10 0.17 -8.39 -4.73
C GLY A 10 -1.16 -7.75 -4.31
N TYR A 11 -1.20 -6.41 -4.21
CA TYR A 11 -2.33 -5.72 -3.59
C TYR A 11 -2.81 -4.47 -4.31
N ILE A 12 -1.97 -3.75 -5.05
CA ILE A 12 -2.42 -2.53 -5.76
C ILE A 12 -2.99 -2.89 -7.14
N LEU A 13 -2.33 -3.77 -7.87
CA LEU A 13 -2.78 -4.24 -9.17
C LEU A 13 -3.97 -5.21 -8.99
N PRO A 14 -5.20 -4.85 -9.39
CA PRO A 14 -6.34 -5.75 -9.27
C PRO A 14 -6.26 -6.92 -10.27
N SER A 15 -6.83 -8.06 -9.89
CA SER A 15 -7.07 -9.16 -10.83
C SER A 15 -8.16 -8.79 -11.84
N ALA A 16 -8.27 -9.53 -12.95
CA ALA A 16 -9.30 -9.29 -13.96
C ALA A 16 -10.72 -9.29 -13.36
N LYS A 17 -11.03 -10.21 -12.44
CA LYS A 17 -12.35 -10.24 -11.78
C LYS A 17 -12.61 -9.00 -10.94
N LEU A 18 -11.59 -8.50 -10.23
CA LEU A 18 -11.73 -7.28 -9.44
C LEU A 18 -11.91 -6.05 -10.35
N VAL A 19 -11.25 -6.03 -11.51
CA VAL A 19 -11.48 -5.00 -12.54
C VAL A 19 -12.92 -5.03 -13.06
N GLU A 20 -13.47 -6.23 -13.35
CA GLU A 20 -14.87 -6.39 -13.73
C GLU A 20 -15.84 -5.92 -12.62
N ALA A 21 -15.44 -6.07 -11.36
CA ALA A 21 -16.15 -5.55 -10.20
C ALA A 21 -15.92 -4.03 -9.94
N GLY A 22 -15.19 -3.34 -10.82
CA GLY A 22 -14.97 -1.89 -10.78
C GLY A 22 -13.75 -1.42 -9.98
N GLN A 23 -12.91 -2.33 -9.48
CA GLN A 23 -11.66 -1.97 -8.79
C GLN A 23 -10.58 -1.56 -9.80
N THR A 24 -9.80 -0.53 -9.45
CA THR A 24 -8.69 -0.04 -10.27
C THR A 24 -7.42 0.12 -9.45
N SER A 25 -6.25 0.07 -10.08
CA SER A 25 -4.99 0.34 -9.37
C SER A 25 -4.96 1.75 -8.78
N GLU A 26 -5.60 2.71 -9.44
CA GLU A 26 -5.69 4.10 -8.97
C GLU A 26 -6.54 4.20 -7.69
N SER A 27 -7.76 3.64 -7.68
CA SER A 27 -8.62 3.66 -6.49
C SER A 27 -7.96 2.96 -5.30
N ARG A 28 -7.32 1.81 -5.52
CA ARG A 28 -6.63 1.05 -4.47
C ARG A 28 -5.39 1.78 -3.93
N MET A 29 -4.67 2.52 -4.78
CA MET A 29 -3.58 3.40 -4.35
C MET A 29 -4.12 4.57 -3.53
N ILE A 30 -5.23 5.19 -3.95
CA ILE A 30 -5.87 6.26 -3.20
C ILE A 30 -6.26 5.78 -1.80
N ASP A 31 -6.88 4.61 -1.67
CA ASP A 31 -7.22 4.03 -0.36
C ASP A 31 -5.98 3.89 0.54
N LEU A 32 -4.88 3.35 0.00
CA LEU A 32 -3.62 3.23 0.72
C LEU A 32 -3.11 4.61 1.18
N LEU A 33 -3.09 5.61 0.29
CA LEU A 33 -2.56 6.93 0.57
C LEU A 33 -3.43 7.71 1.56
N VAL A 34 -4.76 7.55 1.51
CA VAL A 34 -5.69 8.14 2.46
C VAL A 34 -5.45 7.57 3.86
N ILE A 35 -5.30 6.24 3.99
CA ILE A 35 -4.99 5.64 5.30
C ILE A 35 -3.61 6.11 5.79
N LEU A 36 -2.59 6.15 4.92
CA LEU A 36 -1.27 6.67 5.28
C LEU A 36 -1.35 8.11 5.78
N LEU A 37 -2.06 9.00 5.07
CA LEU A 37 -2.26 10.39 5.48
C LEU A 37 -2.86 10.47 6.89
N LEU A 38 -3.93 9.71 7.16
CA LEU A 38 -4.55 9.67 8.48
C LEU A 38 -3.57 9.20 9.58
N LYS A 39 -2.70 8.24 9.27
CA LYS A 39 -1.70 7.74 10.23
C LYS A 39 -0.57 8.75 10.47
N ILE A 40 -0.12 9.45 9.44
CA ILE A 40 0.87 10.54 9.55
C ILE A 40 0.31 11.66 10.45
N MET A 41 -0.93 12.09 10.21
CA MET A 41 -1.58 13.12 11.01
C MET A 41 -1.69 12.75 12.50
N ALA A 42 -1.81 11.46 12.82
CA ALA A 42 -1.88 10.97 14.19
C ALA A 42 -0.50 10.76 14.85
N ARG A 43 0.60 10.77 14.09
CA ARG A 43 1.96 10.47 14.57
C ARG A 43 2.98 11.44 13.97
N PRO A 44 3.01 12.71 14.41
CA PRO A 44 4.00 13.66 13.94
C PRO A 44 5.40 13.29 14.48
N HIS A 45 6.45 13.74 13.78
CA HIS A 45 7.88 13.55 14.14
C HIS A 45 8.40 12.10 14.04
N THR A 46 7.99 11.39 13.00
CA THR A 46 8.59 10.10 12.63
C THR A 46 8.85 10.06 11.13
N ASP A 47 9.86 9.30 10.74
CA ASP A 47 10.18 8.92 9.37
C ASP A 47 9.57 7.56 8.99
N ARG A 48 8.95 6.84 9.94
CA ARG A 48 8.47 5.48 9.75
C ARG A 48 7.10 5.23 10.38
N ILE A 49 6.19 4.64 9.60
CA ILE A 49 4.85 4.28 10.04
C ILE A 49 4.51 2.87 9.56
N THR A 50 4.15 2.01 10.52
CA THR A 50 3.50 0.72 10.24
C THR A 50 2.00 0.87 10.46
N PHE A 51 1.20 0.44 9.49
CA PHE A 51 -0.26 0.54 9.50
C PHE A 51 -0.90 -0.59 8.71
N ASN A 52 -2.23 -0.73 8.81
CA ASN A 52 -2.98 -1.76 8.12
C ASN A 52 -3.94 -1.13 7.10
N VAL A 53 -4.06 -1.74 5.93
CA VAL A 53 -5.02 -1.39 4.86
C VAL A 53 -5.83 -2.63 4.50
N SER A 54 -7.14 -2.48 4.31
CA SER A 54 -7.99 -3.57 3.83
C SER A 54 -7.98 -3.59 2.31
N PHE A 55 -7.72 -4.75 1.73
CA PHE A 55 -7.71 -4.96 0.29
C PHE A 55 -8.66 -6.08 -0.07
N ASP A 56 -9.49 -5.87 -1.08
CA ASP A 56 -10.27 -6.96 -1.67
C ASP A 56 -9.36 -7.86 -2.52
N ILE A 57 -9.40 -9.16 -2.25
CA ILE A 57 -8.65 -10.19 -2.97
C ILE A 57 -9.62 -11.15 -3.65
N ASP A 58 -9.24 -11.67 -4.82
CA ASP A 58 -10.02 -12.69 -5.54
C ASP A 58 -10.03 -14.00 -4.74
N ALA A 59 -11.22 -14.46 -4.36
CA ALA A 59 -11.46 -15.63 -3.53
C ALA A 59 -12.32 -16.67 -4.26
N GLY A 60 -12.04 -16.90 -5.55
CA GLY A 60 -12.71 -17.95 -6.33
C GLY A 60 -14.11 -17.51 -6.78
N GLU A 61 -15.13 -17.75 -5.96
CA GLU A 61 -16.53 -17.40 -6.26
C GLU A 61 -16.90 -15.94 -5.89
N GLY A 62 -15.99 -15.20 -5.25
CA GLY A 62 -16.21 -13.80 -4.89
C GLY A 62 -14.91 -13.08 -4.54
N SER A 63 -15.03 -12.00 -3.76
CA SER A 63 -13.90 -11.28 -3.18
C SER A 63 -13.91 -11.38 -1.66
N GLU A 64 -12.74 -11.54 -1.06
CA GLU A 64 -12.55 -11.49 0.40
C GLU A 64 -11.78 -10.22 0.75
N SER A 65 -12.15 -9.55 1.85
CA SER A 65 -11.36 -8.41 2.32
C SER A 65 -10.24 -8.90 3.24
N ARG A 66 -9.00 -8.60 2.87
CA ARG A 66 -7.80 -8.96 3.63
C ARG A 66 -7.15 -7.72 4.21
N LEU A 67 -6.91 -7.75 5.51
CA LEU A 67 -6.13 -6.73 6.21
C LEU A 67 -4.64 -7.01 6.01
N VAL A 68 -3.92 -6.05 5.42
CA VAL A 68 -2.51 -6.16 5.07
C VAL A 68 -1.72 -5.12 5.85
N GLN A 69 -0.65 -5.55 6.51
CA GLN A 69 0.28 -4.66 7.17
C GLN A 69 1.21 -4.03 6.13
N ILE A 70 1.35 -2.71 6.21
CA ILE A 70 2.15 -1.87 5.31
C ILE A 70 3.13 -1.06 6.15
N ILE A 71 4.34 -0.89 5.63
CA ILE A 71 5.35 0.02 6.16
C ILE A 71 5.48 1.18 5.17
N ALA A 72 5.43 2.41 5.69
CA ALA A 72 5.85 3.61 4.99
C ALA A 72 7.09 4.17 5.72
N ALA A 73 8.20 4.33 5.02
CA ALA A 73 9.45 4.83 5.57
C ALA A 73 10.06 5.90 4.67
N ILE A 74 10.66 6.92 5.27
CA ILE A 74 11.46 7.94 4.58
C ILE A 74 12.93 7.62 4.84
N GLY A 75 13.69 7.40 3.77
CA GLY A 75 15.12 7.13 3.82
C GLY A 75 15.84 7.66 2.58
N PRO A 76 17.18 7.62 2.55
CA PRO A 76 17.94 8.00 1.37
C PRO A 76 17.73 7.00 0.23
N ASP A 77 17.67 7.49 -1.01
CA ASP A 77 17.86 6.66 -2.20
C ASP A 77 19.34 6.50 -2.56
N ASP A 78 19.63 5.88 -3.71
CA ASP A 78 20.99 5.69 -4.22
C ASP A 78 21.76 7.02 -4.48
N SER A 79 21.03 8.13 -4.62
CA SER A 79 21.59 9.47 -4.77
C SER A 79 21.67 10.24 -3.43
N GLY A 80 21.23 9.62 -2.34
CA GLY A 80 21.15 10.25 -1.01
C GLY A 80 19.95 11.19 -0.84
N GLU A 81 19.02 11.23 -1.80
CA GLU A 81 17.82 12.06 -1.73
C GLU A 81 16.75 11.40 -0.86
N PRO A 82 15.97 12.16 -0.08
CA PRO A 82 14.92 11.59 0.75
C PRO A 82 13.78 11.04 -0.11
N VAL A 83 13.51 9.74 0.03
CA VAL A 83 12.43 9.05 -0.66
C VAL A 83 11.48 8.42 0.36
N LEU A 84 10.19 8.71 0.21
CA LEU A 84 9.12 7.93 0.84
C LEU A 84 8.96 6.60 0.09
N THR A 85 9.24 5.50 0.76
CA THR A 85 9.02 4.13 0.28
C THR A 85 7.86 3.50 1.03
N ILE A 86 6.94 2.88 0.30
CA ILE A 86 5.79 2.14 0.85
C ILE A 86 5.92 0.68 0.44
N MET A 87 5.88 -0.22 1.41
CA MET A 87 6.25 -1.62 1.20
C MET A 87 5.57 -2.58 2.16
N LEU A 88 5.67 -3.87 1.86
CA LEU A 88 5.31 -4.93 2.78
C LEU A 88 6.45 -5.17 3.78
N PRO A 89 6.19 -5.71 4.98
CA PRO A 89 7.23 -5.98 5.98
C PRO A 89 8.37 -6.89 5.50
N GLU A 90 8.11 -7.76 4.53
CA GLU A 90 9.12 -8.63 3.92
C GLU A 90 10.10 -7.92 2.97
N ASP A 91 9.78 -6.71 2.52
CA ASP A 91 10.62 -5.91 1.61
C ASP A 91 11.41 -4.80 2.35
N ASP A 92 11.22 -4.66 3.67
CA ASP A 92 11.89 -3.67 4.54
C ASP A 92 13.33 -4.09 4.90
#